data_AF-A0A528XH85-F1
#
_entry.id   AF-A0A528XH85-F1
#
_cell.length_a   1.000
_cell.length_b   1.000
_cell.length_c   1.000
_cell.angle_alpha   90.00
_cell.angle_beta   90.00
_cell.angle_gamma   90.00
#
_symmetry.space_group_name_H-M   'P 1'
#
loop_
_entity.id
_entity.type
_entity.pdbx_description
1 polymer ?
#
loop_
_entity_poly.entity_id
_entity_poly.type
_entity_poly.pdbx_seq_one_letter_code
_entity_poly.pdbx_strand_id
1 'polypeptide(L)'
;EVLNPKGSHSVAVGVDQPVTIDVRGSVGYYCGGMNAGGAITVHGSAGPGVGENMMSGQITVKGDASQYAGATGRGGLLVIEGNASSRCGISMKGIDIVVHGNIGHMSAFMAQSGNMVVLGDAGDALGDSIYEARLFVRGKVESLGADCIAKEMRPEHLEFLQGLLDRAGVTGVKASEFKRYGSARKLYNFNIDNADAY
;
A
#
# COMPACT_ATOMS: atom_id res chain seq x y z
N GLU A 1 9.77 -9.03 21.33
CA GLU A 1 10.36 -9.57 20.08
C GLU A 1 9.77 -10.96 19.79
N VAL A 2 9.77 -11.37 18.52
CA VAL A 2 9.44 -12.73 18.05
C VAL A 2 10.67 -13.27 17.32
N LEU A 3 11.23 -14.39 17.79
CA LEU A 3 12.48 -14.94 17.26
C LEU A 3 12.23 -16.13 16.36
N ASN A 4 12.88 -16.14 15.18
CA ASN A 4 12.83 -17.23 14.21
C ASN A 4 11.40 -17.75 13.96
N PRO A 5 10.52 -16.92 13.37
CA PRO A 5 9.13 -17.29 13.14
C PRO A 5 8.95 -18.47 12.18
N LYS A 6 9.99 -18.89 11.45
CA LYS A 6 9.96 -20.01 10.48
C LYS A 6 8.79 -19.92 9.47
N GLY A 7 8.44 -18.71 9.02
CA GLY A 7 7.31 -18.50 8.11
C GLY A 7 5.93 -18.67 8.77
N SER A 8 5.83 -18.61 10.10
CA SER A 8 4.55 -18.72 10.82
C SER A 8 3.55 -17.66 10.34
N HIS A 9 2.28 -18.05 10.31
CA HIS A 9 1.16 -17.20 9.93
C HIS A 9 0.66 -16.38 11.13
N SER A 10 -0.07 -15.31 10.86
CA SER A 10 -0.79 -14.48 11.84
C SER A 10 0.08 -13.91 12.97
N VAL A 11 1.38 -13.73 12.70
CA VAL A 11 2.30 -13.12 13.66
C VAL A 11 1.91 -11.67 13.89
N ALA A 12 1.75 -11.26 15.15
CA ALA A 12 1.36 -9.90 15.55
C ALA A 12 0.02 -9.42 14.97
N VAL A 13 -0.94 -10.32 14.73
CA VAL A 13 -2.32 -9.96 14.35
C VAL A 13 -3.10 -9.44 15.55
N GLY A 14 -3.96 -8.44 15.33
CA GLY A 14 -4.91 -7.93 16.33
C GLY A 14 -4.25 -7.15 17.47
N VAL A 15 -3.05 -6.61 17.25
CA VAL A 15 -2.38 -5.72 18.20
C VAL A 15 -3.22 -4.45 18.35
N ASP A 16 -3.76 -4.21 19.54
CA ASP A 16 -4.62 -3.05 19.85
C ASP A 16 -4.01 -2.12 20.91
N GLN A 17 -2.74 -2.33 21.25
CA GLN A 17 -1.96 -1.53 22.18
C GLN A 17 -0.77 -0.87 21.47
N PRO A 18 -0.29 0.28 21.96
CA PRO A 18 0.88 0.96 21.41
C PRO A 18 2.19 0.27 21.83
N VAL A 19 2.39 -0.95 21.34
CA VAL A 19 3.57 -1.78 21.62
C VAL A 19 4.48 -1.87 20.40
N THR A 20 5.78 -2.00 20.65
CA THR A 20 6.78 -2.27 19.61
C THR A 20 7.07 -3.76 19.52
N ILE A 21 6.99 -4.32 18.33
CA ILE A 21 7.22 -5.74 18.06
C ILE A 21 8.25 -5.90 16.94
N ASP A 22 9.45 -6.35 17.29
CA ASP A 22 10.43 -6.83 16.31
C ASP A 22 10.26 -8.32 16.04
N VAL A 23 10.08 -8.68 14.78
CA VAL A 23 10.05 -10.07 14.29
C VAL A 23 11.36 -10.37 13.57
N ARG A 24 12.18 -11.26 14.14
CA ARG A 24 13.50 -11.64 13.62
C ARG A 24 13.39 -12.80 12.64
N GLY A 25 13.01 -12.49 11.40
CA GLY A 25 12.92 -13.43 10.27
C GLY A 25 11.63 -13.26 9.45
N SER A 26 11.50 -14.06 8.40
CA SER A 26 10.35 -14.01 7.49
C SER A 26 9.09 -14.64 8.08
N VAL A 27 7.94 -14.04 7.78
CA VAL A 27 6.60 -14.43 8.26
C VAL A 27 5.73 -14.90 7.11
N GLY A 28 4.72 -15.70 7.42
CA GLY A 28 3.72 -16.16 6.46
C GLY A 28 2.51 -15.21 6.38
N TYR A 29 1.31 -15.78 6.26
CA TYR A 29 0.10 -15.03 5.95
C TYR A 29 -0.34 -14.08 7.07
N TYR A 30 -0.91 -12.95 6.70
CA TYR A 30 -1.62 -12.01 7.57
C TYR A 30 -0.80 -11.37 8.70
N CYS A 31 0.53 -11.35 8.62
CA CYS A 31 1.34 -10.72 9.67
C CYS A 31 0.91 -9.25 9.89
N GLY A 32 0.73 -8.85 11.15
CA GLY A 32 0.30 -7.49 11.49
C GLY A 32 -1.12 -7.12 11.05
N GLY A 33 -1.93 -8.08 10.60
CA GLY A 33 -3.31 -7.83 10.25
C GLY A 33 -4.11 -7.28 11.44
N MET A 34 -5.07 -6.41 11.17
CA MET A 34 -5.90 -5.72 12.18
C MET A 34 -5.10 -4.91 13.22
N ASN A 35 -3.83 -4.56 12.93
CA ASN A 35 -3.04 -3.71 13.83
C ASN A 35 -3.74 -2.36 14.06
N ALA A 36 -3.82 -1.95 15.32
CA ALA A 36 -4.49 -0.77 15.81
C ALA A 36 -3.60 -0.06 16.86
N GLY A 37 -2.49 0.50 16.39
CA GLY A 37 -1.61 1.36 17.18
C GLY A 37 -0.23 0.78 17.47
N GLY A 38 0.00 -0.50 17.17
CA GLY A 38 1.32 -1.12 17.32
C GLY A 38 2.34 -0.66 16.28
N ALA A 39 3.62 -0.75 16.63
CA ALA A 39 4.76 -0.56 15.76
C ALA A 39 5.46 -1.91 15.50
N ILE A 40 5.24 -2.50 14.34
CA ILE A 40 5.70 -3.86 14.01
C ILE A 40 6.82 -3.77 12.97
N THR A 41 7.99 -4.34 13.24
CA THR A 41 9.08 -4.46 12.26
C THR A 41 9.37 -5.91 11.96
N VAL A 42 9.21 -6.32 10.69
CA VAL A 42 9.58 -7.64 10.19
C VAL A 42 10.96 -7.55 9.55
N HIS A 43 11.96 -8.16 10.20
CA HIS A 43 13.34 -8.27 9.71
C HIS A 43 13.48 -9.44 8.73
N GLY A 44 12.69 -9.38 7.65
CA GLY A 44 12.56 -10.41 6.62
C GLY A 44 11.42 -10.08 5.65
N SER A 45 11.00 -11.07 4.88
CA SER A 45 9.85 -10.94 3.96
C SER A 45 8.54 -11.37 4.62
N ALA A 46 7.41 -10.90 4.09
CA ALA A 46 6.08 -11.24 4.57
C ALA A 46 5.24 -11.94 3.49
N GLY A 47 4.53 -13.00 3.89
CA GLY A 47 3.57 -13.69 3.05
C GLY A 47 2.32 -12.84 2.75
N PRO A 48 1.35 -13.43 2.02
CA PRO A 48 0.10 -12.76 1.67
C PRO A 48 -0.62 -12.04 2.81
N GLY A 49 -1.17 -10.86 2.55
CA GLY A 49 -2.07 -10.15 3.47
C GLY A 49 -1.38 -9.44 4.64
N VAL A 50 -0.08 -9.13 4.56
CA VAL A 50 0.61 -8.34 5.60
C VAL A 50 -0.11 -7.00 5.82
N GLY A 51 -0.42 -6.66 7.07
CA GLY A 51 -1.16 -5.44 7.41
C GLY A 51 -2.60 -5.38 6.91
N GLU A 52 -3.21 -6.52 6.57
CA GLU A 52 -4.61 -6.55 6.14
C GLU A 52 -5.55 -5.99 7.22
N ASN A 53 -6.49 -5.13 6.81
CA ASN A 53 -7.47 -4.48 7.68
C ASN A 53 -6.84 -3.71 8.86
N MET A 54 -5.60 -3.24 8.70
CA MET A 54 -4.93 -2.39 9.68
C MET A 54 -5.73 -1.09 9.91
N MET A 55 -5.91 -0.72 11.16
CA MET A 55 -6.69 0.43 11.60
C MET A 55 -5.83 1.66 11.87
N SER A 56 -4.66 1.47 12.49
CA SER A 56 -3.70 2.51 12.84
C SER A 56 -2.35 1.89 13.25
N GLY A 57 -1.35 2.72 13.54
CA GLY A 57 0.01 2.27 13.90
C GLY A 57 0.93 2.20 12.68
N GLN A 58 2.01 1.43 12.80
CA GLN A 58 2.99 1.26 11.72
C GLN A 58 3.44 -0.19 11.58
N ILE A 59 3.60 -0.65 10.34
CA ILE A 59 4.25 -1.91 10.00
C ILE A 59 5.38 -1.62 9.02
N THR A 60 6.58 -2.11 9.29
CA THR A 60 7.73 -2.05 8.37
C THR A 60 8.19 -3.46 8.02
N VAL A 61 8.21 -3.81 6.74
CA VAL A 61 8.76 -5.06 6.21
C VAL A 61 10.10 -4.74 5.56
N LYS A 62 11.18 -5.32 6.09
CA LYS A 62 12.55 -5.10 5.58
C LYS A 62 12.82 -5.81 4.24
N GLY A 63 12.09 -6.87 3.94
CA GLY A 63 12.17 -7.61 2.69
C GLY A 63 10.99 -7.32 1.76
N ASP A 64 10.63 -8.33 0.97
CA ASP A 64 9.49 -8.28 0.06
C ASP A 64 8.18 -8.61 0.80
N ALA A 65 7.08 -8.09 0.25
CA ALA A 65 5.73 -8.49 0.62
C ALA A 65 5.08 -9.26 -0.55
N SER A 66 4.40 -10.35 -0.22
CA SER A 66 3.61 -11.08 -1.20
C SER A 66 2.31 -10.32 -1.54
N GLN A 67 1.31 -11.05 -2.04
CA GLN A 67 0.06 -10.50 -2.54
C GLN A 67 -0.76 -9.85 -1.41
N TYR A 68 -1.60 -8.88 -1.75
CA TYR A 68 -2.59 -8.31 -0.82
C TYR A 68 -2.01 -7.53 0.37
N ALA A 69 -0.76 -7.08 0.29
CA ALA A 69 -0.18 -6.22 1.32
C ALA A 69 -1.05 -4.98 1.56
N GLY A 70 -1.42 -4.71 2.81
CA GLY A 70 -2.28 -3.59 3.20
C GLY A 70 -3.73 -3.68 2.72
N ALA A 71 -4.20 -4.86 2.27
CA ALA A 71 -5.56 -5.05 1.79
C ALA A 71 -6.58 -4.55 2.80
N THR A 72 -7.59 -3.80 2.34
CA THR A 72 -8.68 -3.25 3.18
C THR A 72 -8.26 -2.35 4.35
N GLY A 73 -6.98 -1.98 4.46
CA GLY A 73 -6.46 -1.14 5.54
C GLY A 73 -7.15 0.20 5.60
N ARG A 74 -7.52 0.63 6.81
CA ARG A 74 -8.33 1.83 7.09
C ARG A 74 -7.51 3.01 7.61
N GLY A 75 -6.28 2.76 8.05
CA GLY A 75 -5.38 3.79 8.55
C GLY A 75 -4.03 3.21 8.97
N GLY A 76 -3.13 4.08 9.41
CA GLY A 76 -1.75 3.71 9.73
C GLY A 76 -0.84 3.74 8.51
N LEU A 77 0.40 3.30 8.72
CA LEU A 77 1.47 3.30 7.72
C LEU A 77 2.06 1.89 7.55
N LEU A 78 2.01 1.36 6.32
CA LEU A 78 2.71 0.14 5.92
C LEU A 78 3.89 0.52 5.02
N VAL A 79 5.11 0.23 5.47
CA VAL A 79 6.34 0.42 4.70
C VAL A 79 6.89 -0.95 4.28
N ILE A 80 7.22 -1.10 3.00
CA ILE A 80 7.84 -2.29 2.42
C ILE A 80 9.14 -1.85 1.75
N GLU A 81 10.28 -2.28 2.28
CA GLU A 81 11.60 -1.89 1.77
C GLU A 81 12.02 -2.68 0.52
N GLY A 82 11.38 -3.82 0.26
CA GLY A 82 11.48 -4.58 -0.99
C GLY A 82 10.33 -4.27 -1.96
N ASN A 83 9.92 -5.30 -2.69
CA ASN A 83 8.81 -5.27 -3.63
C ASN A 83 7.51 -5.73 -2.97
N ALA A 84 6.37 -5.29 -3.51
CA ALA A 84 5.07 -5.87 -3.22
C ALA A 84 4.52 -6.60 -4.46
N SER A 85 3.94 -7.79 -4.26
CA SER A 85 3.38 -8.56 -5.38
C SER A 85 2.02 -7.98 -5.85
N SER A 86 1.22 -8.79 -6.53
CA SER A 86 -0.07 -8.38 -7.09
C SER A 86 -1.04 -7.87 -6.04
N ARG A 87 -1.92 -6.95 -6.44
CA ARG A 87 -3.03 -6.46 -5.62
C ARG A 87 -2.59 -5.87 -4.27
N CYS A 88 -1.41 -5.27 -4.23
CA CYS A 88 -1.00 -4.45 -3.09
C CYS A 88 -2.03 -3.33 -2.89
N GLY A 89 -2.50 -3.10 -1.66
CA GLY A 89 -3.52 -2.10 -1.33
C GLY A 89 -4.92 -2.36 -1.91
N ILE A 90 -5.26 -3.61 -2.29
CA ILE A 90 -6.60 -3.92 -2.76
C ILE A 90 -7.67 -3.51 -1.75
N SER A 91 -8.70 -2.80 -2.23
CA SER A 91 -9.82 -2.32 -1.44
C SER A 91 -9.41 -1.47 -0.22
N MET A 92 -8.26 -0.80 -0.24
CA MET A 92 -7.80 0.09 0.82
C MET A 92 -8.80 1.23 1.12
N LYS A 93 -8.89 1.62 2.39
CA LYS A 93 -9.92 2.51 2.97
C LYS A 93 -9.31 3.56 3.91
N GLY A 94 -8.09 4.01 3.63
CA GLY A 94 -7.45 5.09 4.38
C GLY A 94 -6.02 4.82 4.84
N ILE A 95 -5.49 3.62 4.64
CA ILE A 95 -4.08 3.30 4.94
C ILE A 95 -3.10 4.06 4.02
N ASP A 96 -1.94 4.42 4.57
CA ASP A 96 -0.77 4.84 3.80
C ASP A 96 0.13 3.62 3.53
N ILE A 97 0.43 3.32 2.27
CA ILE A 97 1.35 2.24 1.86
C ILE A 97 2.53 2.85 1.10
N VAL A 98 3.75 2.54 1.53
CA VAL A 98 4.99 2.97 0.85
C VAL A 98 5.81 1.74 0.49
N VAL A 99 6.08 1.58 -0.81
CA VAL A 99 6.87 0.47 -1.36
C VAL A 99 8.13 1.03 -1.99
N HIS A 100 9.30 0.60 -1.52
CA HIS A 100 10.59 1.06 -2.01
C HIS A 100 10.96 0.44 -3.36
N GLY A 101 10.54 -0.80 -3.59
CA GLY A 101 10.68 -1.50 -4.87
C GLY A 101 9.47 -1.30 -5.79
N ASN A 102 9.15 -2.36 -6.51
CA ASN A 102 8.06 -2.42 -7.48
C ASN A 102 6.76 -2.95 -6.86
N ILE A 103 5.63 -2.64 -7.49
CA ILE A 103 4.34 -3.25 -7.20
C ILE A 103 3.83 -4.08 -8.38
N GLY A 104 3.20 -5.22 -8.08
CA GLY A 104 2.65 -6.12 -9.10
C GLY A 104 1.34 -5.64 -9.72
N HIS A 105 0.80 -6.45 -10.64
CA HIS A 105 -0.46 -6.18 -11.33
C HIS A 105 -1.66 -6.00 -10.38
N MET A 106 -2.64 -5.22 -10.82
CA MET A 106 -3.90 -4.92 -10.13
C MET A 106 -3.71 -4.31 -8.73
N SER A 107 -2.56 -3.71 -8.47
CA SER A 107 -2.34 -2.96 -7.23
C SER A 107 -3.26 -1.75 -7.17
N ALA A 108 -3.74 -1.44 -5.97
CA ALA A 108 -4.80 -0.47 -5.69
C ALA A 108 -6.15 -0.77 -6.39
N PHE A 109 -6.43 -2.03 -6.74
CA PHE A 109 -7.75 -2.42 -7.22
C PHE A 109 -8.83 -2.08 -6.19
N MET A 110 -9.91 -1.41 -6.61
CA MET A 110 -11.01 -0.96 -5.74
C MET A 110 -10.55 -0.07 -4.57
N ALA A 111 -9.41 0.63 -4.69
CA ALA A 111 -8.90 1.50 -3.63
C ALA A 111 -9.85 2.66 -3.37
N GLN A 112 -10.44 2.70 -2.17
CA GLN A 112 -11.49 3.65 -1.81
C GLN A 112 -10.93 4.98 -1.32
N SER A 113 -9.94 4.92 -0.42
CA SER A 113 -9.26 6.09 0.14
C SER A 113 -7.89 5.68 0.70
N GLY A 114 -7.07 6.67 1.08
CA GLY A 114 -5.69 6.47 1.53
C GLY A 114 -4.68 6.77 0.43
N ASN A 115 -3.43 6.36 0.64
CA ASN A 115 -2.32 6.72 -0.23
C ASN A 115 -1.41 5.52 -0.51
N MET A 116 -0.97 5.38 -1.75
CA MET A 116 0.05 4.41 -2.14
C MET A 116 1.21 5.13 -2.82
N VAL A 117 2.43 4.92 -2.32
CA VAL A 117 3.67 5.49 -2.85
C VAL A 117 4.57 4.36 -3.30
N VAL A 118 5.08 4.45 -4.53
CA VAL A 118 5.92 3.43 -5.16
C VAL A 118 7.17 4.09 -5.71
N LEU A 119 8.32 3.75 -5.14
CA LEU A 119 9.62 4.29 -5.57
C LEU A 119 10.13 3.62 -6.86
N GLY A 120 9.69 2.39 -7.15
CA GLY A 120 9.94 1.67 -8.39
C GLY A 120 8.79 1.75 -9.39
N ASP A 121 8.60 0.66 -10.12
CA ASP A 121 7.62 0.50 -11.18
C ASP A 121 6.29 -0.11 -10.68
N ALA A 122 5.22 0.16 -11.41
CA ALA A 122 3.91 -0.45 -11.22
C ALA A 122 3.53 -1.33 -12.41
N GLY A 123 3.10 -2.56 -12.13
CA GLY A 123 2.60 -3.50 -13.13
C GLY A 123 1.23 -3.13 -13.71
N ASP A 124 0.62 -4.10 -14.40
CA ASP A 124 -0.62 -3.89 -15.16
C ASP A 124 -1.82 -3.48 -14.31
N ALA A 125 -2.75 -2.72 -14.91
CA ALA A 125 -4.04 -2.35 -14.35
C ALA A 125 -3.95 -1.63 -12.98
N LEU A 126 -2.99 -0.70 -12.85
CA LEU A 126 -2.84 0.09 -11.63
C LEU A 126 -4.11 0.91 -11.33
N GLY A 127 -4.63 0.78 -10.10
CA GLY A 127 -5.78 1.55 -9.64
C GLY A 127 -7.08 1.18 -10.34
N ASP A 128 -7.22 -0.04 -10.86
CA ASP A 128 -8.47 -0.48 -11.45
C ASP A 128 -9.65 -0.29 -10.48
N SER A 129 -10.69 0.41 -10.93
CA SER A 129 -11.88 0.73 -10.15
C SER A 129 -11.58 1.55 -8.88
N ILE A 130 -10.58 2.44 -8.96
CA ILE A 130 -10.19 3.36 -7.88
C ILE A 130 -11.25 4.45 -7.63
N TYR A 131 -11.38 4.86 -6.37
CA TYR A 131 -12.21 5.98 -5.91
C TYR A 131 -11.32 7.16 -5.45
N GLU A 132 -11.33 7.53 -4.16
CA GLU A 132 -10.65 8.72 -3.64
C GLU A 132 -9.19 8.48 -3.24
N ALA A 133 -8.66 7.27 -3.41
CA ALA A 133 -7.26 6.98 -3.10
C ALA A 133 -6.30 7.76 -4.03
N ARG A 134 -5.14 8.15 -3.50
CA ARG A 134 -4.08 8.83 -4.26
C ARG A 134 -2.90 7.91 -4.44
N LEU A 135 -2.52 7.67 -5.69
CA LEU A 135 -1.37 6.84 -6.02
C LEU A 135 -0.22 7.72 -6.52
N PHE A 136 0.99 7.45 -6.06
CA PHE A 136 2.20 8.16 -6.45
C PHE A 136 3.24 7.14 -6.92
N VAL A 137 3.67 7.23 -8.17
CA VAL A 137 4.65 6.30 -8.76
C VAL A 137 5.81 7.09 -9.34
N ARG A 138 7.03 6.76 -8.91
CA ARG A 138 8.26 7.37 -9.43
C ARG A 138 8.72 6.72 -10.73
N GLY A 139 8.63 5.39 -10.82
CA GLY A 139 9.01 4.63 -11.99
C GLY A 139 7.95 4.61 -13.11
N LYS A 140 8.03 3.58 -13.95
CA LYS A 140 7.08 3.33 -15.03
C LYS A 140 5.79 2.73 -14.47
N VAL A 141 4.66 3.12 -15.04
CA VAL A 141 3.38 2.41 -14.88
C VAL A 141 3.11 1.68 -16.19
N GLU A 142 2.94 0.36 -16.15
CA GLU A 142 2.73 -0.43 -17.36
C GLU A 142 1.38 -0.11 -18.01
N SER A 143 0.30 -0.21 -17.24
CA SER A 143 -1.04 0.17 -17.68
C SER A 143 -1.90 0.64 -16.50
N LEU A 144 -2.86 1.52 -16.79
CA LEU A 144 -3.85 1.96 -15.82
C LEU A 144 -5.09 1.08 -15.91
N GLY A 145 -5.71 0.83 -14.77
CA GLY A 145 -6.98 0.15 -14.68
C GLY A 145 -8.18 1.04 -15.00
N ALA A 146 -9.38 0.45 -14.98
CA ALA A 146 -10.62 1.20 -15.22
C ALA A 146 -10.77 2.38 -14.25
N ASP A 147 -11.18 3.54 -14.77
CA ASP A 147 -11.37 4.81 -14.04
C ASP A 147 -10.10 5.40 -13.39
N CYS A 148 -8.93 4.78 -13.52
CA CYS A 148 -7.67 5.36 -13.08
C CYS A 148 -7.06 6.24 -14.16
N ILE A 149 -6.75 7.49 -13.81
CA ILE A 149 -6.08 8.43 -14.73
C ILE A 149 -4.89 9.08 -14.05
N ALA A 150 -3.94 9.55 -14.87
CA ALA A 150 -2.95 10.52 -14.41
C ALA A 150 -3.67 11.78 -13.92
N LYS A 151 -3.17 12.34 -12.82
CA LYS A 151 -3.71 13.54 -12.18
C LYS A 151 -2.62 14.58 -12.04
N GLU A 152 -3.01 15.85 -12.07
CA GLU A 152 -2.09 16.96 -11.87
C GLU A 152 -1.41 16.89 -10.49
N MET A 153 -0.09 17.10 -10.46
CA MET A 153 0.67 17.28 -9.23
C MET A 153 0.67 18.77 -8.85
N ARG A 154 0.16 19.10 -7.67
CA ARG A 154 -0.02 20.49 -7.18
C ARG A 154 0.82 20.69 -5.92
N PRO A 155 1.12 21.93 -5.48
CA PRO A 155 1.99 22.19 -4.32
C PRO A 155 1.61 21.41 -3.06
N GLU A 156 0.32 21.31 -2.74
CA GLU A 156 -0.17 20.57 -1.57
C GLU A 156 0.00 19.05 -1.72
N HIS A 157 0.03 18.53 -2.94
CA HIS A 157 0.33 17.12 -3.19
C HIS A 157 1.82 16.83 -2.99
N LEU A 158 2.68 17.77 -3.38
CA LEU A 158 4.13 17.66 -3.19
C LEU A 158 4.47 17.71 -1.70
N GLU A 159 3.89 18.64 -0.96
CA GLU A 159 4.06 18.76 0.50
C GLU A 159 3.56 17.51 1.21
N PHE A 160 2.35 17.03 0.87
CA PHE A 160 1.80 15.80 1.42
C PHE A 160 2.70 14.58 1.14
N LEU A 161 3.12 14.41 -0.11
CA LEU A 161 3.96 13.28 -0.51
C LEU A 161 5.33 13.35 0.20
N GLN A 162 5.94 14.53 0.31
CA GLN A 162 7.20 14.68 1.02
C GLN A 162 7.05 14.26 2.49
N GLY A 163 6.00 14.71 3.19
CA GLY A 163 5.75 14.30 4.56
C GLY A 163 5.52 12.80 4.73
N LEU A 164 4.90 12.13 3.75
CA LEU A 164 4.72 10.69 3.76
C LEU A 164 6.04 9.93 3.51
N LEU A 165 6.89 10.42 2.59
CA LEU A 165 8.24 9.88 2.37
C LEU A 165 9.09 10.00 3.64
N ASP A 166 9.05 11.15 4.31
CA ASP A 166 9.79 11.40 5.54
C ASP A 166 9.34 10.44 6.68
N ARG A 167 8.02 10.27 6.86
CA ARG A 167 7.44 9.31 7.83
C ARG A 167 7.82 7.86 7.54
N ALA A 168 7.97 7.51 6.26
CA ALA A 168 8.41 6.18 5.83
C ALA A 168 9.93 5.98 5.92
N GLY A 169 10.71 7.02 6.28
CA GLY A 169 12.16 6.96 6.34
C GLY A 169 12.83 6.91 4.96
N VAL A 170 12.12 7.32 3.91
CA VAL A 170 12.65 7.37 2.55
C VAL A 170 13.55 8.60 2.40
N THR A 171 14.76 8.40 1.89
CA THR A 171 15.74 9.47 1.66
C THR A 171 16.27 9.44 0.22
N GLY A 172 16.88 10.54 -0.23
CA GLY A 172 17.53 10.62 -1.55
C GLY A 172 16.59 10.72 -2.74
N VAL A 173 15.29 10.92 -2.52
CA VAL A 173 14.28 11.15 -3.56
C VAL A 173 13.42 12.36 -3.20
N LYS A 174 12.90 13.05 -4.21
CA LYS A 174 12.01 14.22 -4.04
C LYS A 174 10.60 13.88 -4.48
N ALA A 175 9.60 14.45 -3.79
CA ALA A 175 8.19 14.32 -4.18
C ALA A 175 7.91 14.72 -5.65
N SER A 176 8.68 15.66 -6.20
CA SER A 176 8.56 16.12 -7.59
C SER A 176 8.97 15.07 -8.64
N GLU A 177 9.63 13.98 -8.24
CA GLU A 177 10.00 12.88 -9.14
C GLU A 177 8.84 11.91 -9.39
N PHE A 178 7.73 12.05 -8.66
CA PHE A 178 6.60 11.14 -8.74
C PHE A 178 5.50 11.69 -9.65
N LYS A 179 4.83 10.78 -10.36
CA LYS A 179 3.55 11.03 -11.02
C LYS A 179 2.42 10.65 -10.10
N ARG A 180 1.32 11.42 -10.15
CA ARG A 180 0.12 11.16 -9.37
C ARG A 180 -0.97 10.54 -10.23
N TYR A 181 -1.68 9.56 -9.67
CA TYR A 181 -2.84 8.92 -10.28
C TYR A 181 -4.01 8.88 -9.30
N GLY A 182 -5.22 8.74 -9.83
CA GLY A 182 -6.44 8.63 -9.04
C GLY A 182 -7.68 8.58 -9.94
N SER A 183 -8.86 8.48 -9.32
CA SER A 183 -10.12 8.25 -10.05
C SER A 183 -10.49 9.39 -11.00
N ALA A 184 -10.92 9.06 -12.22
CA ALA A 184 -11.63 9.96 -13.11
C ALA A 184 -13.07 10.24 -12.65
N ARG A 185 -13.53 9.55 -11.59
CA ARG A 185 -14.85 9.66 -10.94
C ARG A 185 -16.00 9.28 -11.87
N LYS A 186 -15.78 8.32 -12.78
CA LYS A 186 -16.80 7.83 -13.70
C LYS A 186 -17.57 6.64 -13.14
N LEU A 187 -16.97 5.87 -12.23
CA LEU A 187 -17.59 4.65 -11.67
C LEU A 187 -18.29 4.88 -10.31
N TYR A 188 -18.61 6.13 -9.96
CA TYR A 188 -19.23 6.45 -8.67
C TYR A 188 -20.72 6.13 -8.63
N ASN A 189 -21.37 6.12 -9.80
CA ASN A 189 -22.77 5.77 -9.96
C ASN A 189 -22.88 4.73 -11.09
N PHE A 190 -23.75 3.74 -10.91
CA PHE A 190 -24.10 2.82 -11.99
C PHE A 190 -24.77 3.60 -13.11
N ASN A 191 -24.18 3.59 -14.31
CA ASN A 191 -24.79 4.15 -15.50
C ASN A 191 -25.07 3.03 -16.49
N ILE A 192 -26.35 2.76 -16.77
CA ILE A 192 -26.80 1.68 -17.65
C ILE A 192 -26.27 1.83 -19.08
N ASP A 193 -25.96 3.06 -19.52
CA ASP A 193 -25.39 3.35 -20.83
C ASP A 193 -23.92 2.92 -20.96
N ASN A 194 -23.25 2.65 -19.84
CA ASN A 194 -21.88 2.14 -19.81
C ASN A 194 -21.83 0.61 -19.58
N ALA A 195 -22.96 -0.11 -19.60
CA ALA A 195 -23.05 -1.54 -19.29
C ALA A 195 -22.06 -2.41 -20.08
N ASP A 196 -21.74 -2.03 -21.33
CA ASP A 196 -20.81 -2.74 -22.20
C ASP A 196 -19.32 -2.38 -21.97
N ALA A 197 -19.04 -1.40 -21.11
CA ALA A 197 -17.70 -0.89 -20.77
C ALA A 197 -17.27 -1.20 -19.31
N TYR A 198 -18.15 -1.84 -18.52
CA TYR A 198 -17.82 -2.44 -17.22
C TYR A 198 -17.28 -3.87 -17.42
#